data_AF-A0A226EQP9-F1
#
_entry.id   AF-A0A226EQP9-F1
#
_cell.length_a   1.000
_cell.length_b   1.000
_cell.length_c   1.000
_cell.angle_alpha   90.00
_cell.angle_beta   90.00
_cell.angle_gamma   90.00
#
_symmetry.space_group_name_H-M   'P 1'
#
loop_
_entity.id
_entity.type
_entity.pdbx_description
1 polymer ?
#
loop_
_entity_poly.entity_id
_entity_poly.type
_entity_poly.pdbx_seq_one_letter_code
_entity_poly.pdbx_strand_id
1 'polypeptide(L)'
;MAASTESTEIPGVTVPLEKVQEFLSWRRKIEPLILLLDKTPSSELETMICCTENKLESDSKFLMDVKLAEKCQNLYDELLVKVNEKEKESDELWEDLQVMFKRLKDKKEFQLGFTSADSGVIKSMQNFKAQLLLREDDMAKRIKVFIGELRKDISDIWEQCMITDEEKAAFKEYHSDLYTEEMLDIHKQELAKWQVYHKKNQEILTMVTKREEMWVKLRELEAKADDPNRFVNRGGALLKDQNMHNSITKNLPKLEAELIKLAKKFELEHDRKMKIHGKEIPSMIDEEWKLFKDEKAAKKLNRQFLTPSAAAPTRIDSASSSVPLRVTRLSVMPHLPPQPGTSKVGDKRPGSQMPGQSTPLSKRKFVAASTESLNN
;
A
#
# COMPACT_ATOMS: atom_id res chain seq x y z
N MET A 1 -61.64 -70.26 -51.57
CA MET A 1 -61.65 -69.02 -50.79
C MET A 1 -60.24 -68.44 -50.92
N ALA A 2 -59.86 -67.75 -52.00
CA ALA A 2 -60.41 -66.52 -52.56
C ALA A 2 -60.52 -65.39 -51.51
N ALA A 3 -59.44 -64.61 -51.40
CA ALA A 3 -59.42 -63.21 -50.95
C ALA A 3 -58.05 -62.67 -51.43
N SER A 4 -57.95 -62.32 -52.70
CA SER A 4 -58.14 -60.96 -53.22
C SER A 4 -56.89 -60.12 -52.99
N THR A 5 -56.10 -60.08 -54.06
CA THR A 5 -55.33 -58.91 -54.49
C THR A 5 -56.19 -57.66 -54.34
N GLU A 6 -55.78 -56.72 -53.50
CA GLU A 6 -56.28 -55.35 -53.58
C GLU A 6 -55.08 -54.43 -53.80
N SER A 7 -54.68 -54.37 -55.07
CA SER A 7 -53.93 -53.25 -55.62
C SER A 7 -54.78 -52.00 -55.44
N THR A 8 -54.33 -51.08 -54.58
CA THR A 8 -54.77 -49.69 -54.63
C THR A 8 -53.69 -48.90 -55.38
N GLU A 9 -53.86 -48.77 -56.69
CA GLU A 9 -53.16 -47.77 -57.48
C GLU A 9 -53.98 -46.47 -57.47
N ILE A 10 -53.45 -45.43 -56.84
CA ILE A 10 -53.75 -44.01 -57.11
C ILE A 10 -52.39 -43.29 -57.10
N PRO A 11 -52.10 -42.40 -58.08
CA PRO A 11 -50.74 -42.11 -58.52
C PRO A 11 -50.04 -41.09 -57.62
N GLY A 12 -48.82 -41.39 -57.22
CA GLY A 12 -48.00 -40.46 -56.46
C GLY A 12 -46.83 -41.16 -55.81
N VAL A 13 -45.76 -41.37 -56.60
CA VAL A 13 -44.39 -41.67 -56.18
C VAL A 13 -44.29 -42.39 -54.82
N THR A 14 -44.39 -43.72 -54.82
CA THR A 14 -44.08 -44.55 -53.65
C THR A 14 -42.59 -44.44 -53.34
N VAL A 15 -42.25 -43.73 -52.26
CA VAL A 15 -40.86 -43.63 -51.80
C VAL A 15 -40.41 -45.00 -51.29
N PRO A 16 -39.24 -45.52 -51.71
CA PRO A 16 -38.71 -46.77 -51.19
C PRO A 16 -38.51 -46.67 -49.68
N LEU A 17 -38.98 -47.68 -48.93
CA LEU A 17 -38.85 -47.74 -47.47
C LEU A 17 -37.40 -47.56 -47.00
N GLU A 18 -36.44 -48.04 -47.80
CA GLU A 18 -35.00 -47.88 -47.57
C GLU A 18 -34.57 -46.41 -47.53
N LYS A 19 -35.06 -45.57 -48.44
CA LYS A 19 -34.73 -44.14 -48.48
C LYS A 19 -35.33 -43.36 -47.30
N VAL A 20 -36.51 -43.77 -46.85
CA VAL A 20 -37.15 -43.23 -45.65
C VAL A 20 -36.32 -43.57 -44.41
N GLN A 21 -35.87 -44.83 -44.27
CA GLN A 21 -35.03 -45.26 -43.16
C GLN A 21 -33.66 -44.56 -43.16
N GLU A 22 -33.06 -44.38 -44.33
CA GLU A 22 -31.80 -43.64 -44.50
C GLU A 22 -31.94 -42.19 -44.03
N PHE A 23 -32.99 -41.48 -44.46
CA PHE A 23 -33.27 -40.12 -44.01
C PHE A 23 -33.50 -40.01 -42.50
N LEU A 24 -34.27 -40.93 -41.92
CA LEU A 24 -34.50 -40.98 -40.46
C LEU A 24 -33.20 -41.26 -39.68
N SER A 25 -32.27 -42.01 -40.27
CA SER A 25 -30.95 -42.23 -39.67
C SER A 25 -30.11 -40.95 -39.66
N TRP A 26 -30.17 -40.17 -40.74
CA TRP A 26 -29.51 -38.86 -40.83
C TRP A 26 -30.11 -37.85 -39.87
N ARG A 27 -31.44 -37.81 -39.78
CA ARG A 27 -32.15 -36.97 -38.80
C ARG A 27 -31.68 -37.24 -37.38
N ARG A 28 -31.60 -38.52 -36.99
CA ARG A 28 -31.11 -38.93 -35.67
C ARG A 28 -29.68 -38.46 -35.36
N LYS A 29 -28.85 -38.27 -36.39
CA LYS A 29 -27.47 -37.79 -36.27
C LYS A 29 -27.36 -36.27 -36.28
N ILE A 30 -28.14 -35.58 -37.10
CA ILE A 30 -28.02 -34.15 -37.37
C ILE A 30 -28.82 -33.31 -36.36
N GLU A 31 -30.00 -33.76 -35.96
CA GLU A 31 -30.88 -33.04 -35.03
C GLU A 31 -30.20 -32.72 -33.68
N PRO A 32 -29.46 -33.63 -33.03
CA PRO A 32 -28.72 -33.32 -31.80
C PRO A 32 -27.62 -32.27 -32.01
N LEU A 33 -26.94 -32.27 -33.16
CA LEU A 33 -25.86 -31.32 -33.45
C LEU A 33 -26.41 -29.90 -33.64
N ILE A 34 -27.57 -29.76 -34.28
CA ILE A 34 -28.25 -28.46 -34.44
C ILE A 34 -28.68 -27.90 -33.08
N LEU A 35 -29.22 -28.76 -32.21
CA LEU A 35 -29.60 -28.38 -30.83
C LEU A 35 -28.40 -27.98 -29.98
N LEU A 36 -27.27 -28.69 -30.09
CA LEU A 36 -26.04 -28.37 -29.35
C LEU A 36 -25.45 -27.01 -29.78
N LEU A 37 -25.58 -26.69 -31.07
CA LEU A 37 -25.18 -25.42 -31.67
C LEU A 37 -26.23 -24.31 -31.53
N ASP A 38 -27.34 -24.55 -30.84
CA ASP A 38 -28.46 -23.60 -30.64
C ASP A 38 -28.82 -22.83 -31.93
N LYS A 39 -28.72 -23.52 -33.08
CA LYS A 39 -28.89 -22.95 -34.41
C LYS A 39 -30.37 -22.99 -34.78
N THR A 40 -30.91 -21.87 -35.27
CA THR A 40 -32.21 -21.89 -35.95
C THR A 40 -32.03 -22.49 -37.34
N PRO A 41 -32.83 -23.50 -37.73
CA PRO A 41 -32.74 -24.11 -39.05
C PRO A 41 -32.96 -23.03 -40.13
N SER A 42 -31.97 -22.88 -41.00
CA SER A 42 -31.89 -21.81 -42.00
C SER A 42 -32.07 -22.33 -43.43
N SER A 43 -31.65 -23.58 -43.65
CA SER A 43 -31.86 -24.31 -44.90
C SER A 43 -33.19 -25.06 -44.88
N GLU A 44 -33.79 -25.23 -46.05
CA GLU A 44 -34.97 -26.09 -46.26
C GLU A 44 -34.71 -27.52 -45.77
N LEU A 45 -33.47 -28.01 -45.93
CA LEU A 45 -33.01 -29.31 -45.45
C LEU A 45 -32.86 -29.37 -43.92
N GLU A 46 -32.35 -28.31 -43.28
CA GLU A 46 -32.27 -28.21 -41.81
C GLU A 46 -33.67 -28.12 -41.18
N THR A 47 -34.57 -27.37 -41.81
CA THR A 47 -35.97 -27.21 -41.37
C THR A 47 -36.68 -28.55 -41.45
N MET A 48 -36.53 -29.27 -42.57
CA MET A 48 -37.04 -30.64 -42.75
C MET A 48 -36.53 -31.63 -41.71
N ILE A 49 -35.24 -31.58 -41.36
CA ILE A 49 -34.63 -32.45 -40.36
C ILE A 49 -35.19 -32.16 -38.96
N CYS A 50 -35.44 -30.89 -38.62
CA CYS A 50 -35.92 -30.46 -37.31
C CYS A 50 -37.46 -30.47 -37.16
N CYS A 51 -38.23 -30.53 -38.25
CA CYS A 51 -39.70 -30.54 -38.18
C CYS A 51 -40.26 -31.82 -37.55
N THR A 52 -41.10 -31.72 -36.52
CA THR A 52 -41.71 -32.85 -35.78
C THR A 52 -42.94 -33.46 -36.45
N GLU A 53 -43.53 -32.81 -37.46
CA GLU A 53 -44.70 -33.34 -38.17
C GLU A 53 -44.25 -34.32 -39.28
N ASN A 54 -44.73 -35.55 -39.21
CA ASN A 54 -44.57 -36.59 -40.23
C ASN A 54 -45.32 -36.22 -41.54
N LYS A 55 -44.95 -35.12 -42.21
CA LYS A 55 -45.44 -34.75 -43.55
C LYS A 55 -44.64 -35.43 -44.67
N LEU A 56 -44.15 -36.65 -44.41
CA LEU A 56 -43.31 -37.42 -45.33
C LEU A 56 -43.99 -37.73 -46.68
N GLU A 57 -45.32 -37.65 -46.73
CA GLU A 57 -46.14 -37.90 -47.92
C GLU A 57 -46.07 -36.76 -48.96
N SER A 58 -45.82 -35.51 -48.53
CA SER A 58 -45.64 -34.38 -49.46
C SER A 58 -44.20 -34.26 -50.00
N ASP A 59 -43.26 -34.98 -49.39
CA ASP A 59 -41.82 -34.86 -49.63
C ASP A 59 -41.24 -35.94 -50.55
N SER A 60 -42.13 -36.68 -51.22
CA SER A 60 -41.75 -37.79 -52.09
C SER A 60 -40.74 -37.39 -53.18
N LYS A 61 -40.81 -36.15 -53.68
CA LYS A 61 -39.86 -35.61 -54.65
C LYS A 61 -38.48 -35.30 -54.05
N PHE A 62 -38.41 -34.94 -52.77
CA PHE A 62 -37.18 -34.60 -52.06
C PHE A 62 -36.45 -35.86 -51.59
N LEU A 63 -37.17 -36.84 -51.05
CA LEU A 63 -36.61 -38.16 -50.67
C LEU A 63 -36.10 -38.95 -51.89
N MET A 64 -36.64 -38.65 -53.07
CA MET A 64 -36.16 -39.21 -54.34
C MET A 64 -34.93 -38.50 -54.90
N ASP A 65 -34.49 -37.37 -54.35
CA ASP A 65 -33.26 -36.70 -54.79
C ASP A 65 -32.06 -37.65 -54.64
N VAL A 66 -31.39 -37.93 -55.75
CA VAL A 66 -30.23 -38.83 -55.82
C VAL A 66 -29.07 -38.28 -55.00
N LYS A 67 -29.01 -36.96 -54.81
CA LYS A 67 -27.97 -36.28 -54.03
C LYS A 67 -28.36 -36.02 -52.58
N LEU A 68 -29.51 -36.51 -52.11
CA LEU A 68 -29.95 -36.26 -50.74
C LEU A 68 -28.96 -36.78 -49.70
N ALA A 69 -28.44 -38.00 -49.88
CA ALA A 69 -27.45 -38.59 -48.99
C ALA A 69 -26.16 -37.76 -48.96
N GLU A 70 -25.68 -37.29 -50.11
CA GLU A 70 -24.51 -36.41 -50.23
C GLU A 70 -24.75 -35.06 -49.53
N LYS A 71 -25.93 -34.46 -49.68
CA LYS A 71 -26.32 -33.21 -48.99
C LYS A 71 -26.40 -33.40 -47.47
N CYS A 72 -26.99 -34.50 -46.99
CA CYS A 72 -27.07 -34.82 -45.56
C CYS A 72 -25.69 -35.11 -44.96
N GLN A 73 -24.84 -35.84 -45.69
CA GLN A 73 -23.45 -36.10 -45.29
C GLN A 73 -22.66 -34.80 -45.20
N ASN A 74 -22.71 -33.94 -46.22
CA ASN A 74 -22.02 -32.65 -46.21
C ASN A 74 -22.50 -31.75 -45.06
N LEU A 75 -23.81 -31.71 -44.79
CA LEU A 75 -24.34 -30.95 -43.65
C LEU A 75 -23.88 -31.55 -42.31
N TYR A 76 -23.89 -32.87 -42.19
CA TYR A 76 -23.40 -33.55 -40.99
C TYR A 76 -21.92 -33.23 -40.73
N ASP A 77 -21.08 -33.33 -41.76
CA ASP A 77 -19.64 -33.03 -41.67
C ASP A 77 -19.41 -31.55 -41.34
N GLU A 78 -20.16 -30.63 -41.94
CA GLU A 78 -20.09 -29.20 -41.64
C GLU A 78 -20.49 -28.89 -40.18
N LEU A 79 -21.59 -29.48 -39.71
CA LEU A 79 -22.06 -29.30 -38.34
C LEU A 79 -21.10 -29.94 -37.32
N LEU A 80 -20.52 -31.08 -37.65
CA LEU A 80 -19.54 -31.77 -36.80
C LEU A 80 -18.28 -30.92 -36.65
N VAL A 81 -17.77 -30.33 -37.74
CA VAL A 81 -16.65 -29.38 -37.69
C VAL A 81 -16.99 -28.19 -36.79
N LYS A 82 -18.18 -27.59 -36.94
CA LYS A 82 -18.62 -26.45 -36.12
C LYS A 82 -18.80 -26.79 -34.65
N VAL A 83 -19.33 -27.97 -34.33
CA VAL A 83 -19.42 -28.46 -32.94
C VAL A 83 -18.04 -28.60 -32.35
N ASN A 84 -17.12 -29.28 -33.06
CA ASN A 84 -15.77 -29.50 -32.59
C ASN A 84 -14.99 -28.18 -32.41
N GLU A 85 -15.18 -27.20 -33.30
CA GLU A 85 -14.62 -25.85 -33.13
C GLU A 85 -15.15 -25.15 -31.87
N LYS A 86 -16.45 -25.28 -31.59
CA LYS A 86 -17.07 -24.68 -30.39
C LYS A 86 -16.68 -25.38 -29.11
N GLU A 87 -16.58 -26.71 -29.12
CA GLU A 87 -16.05 -27.49 -28.01
C GLU A 87 -14.60 -27.11 -27.72
N LYS A 88 -13.77 -26.97 -28.75
CA LYS A 88 -12.38 -26.50 -28.59
C LYS A 88 -12.31 -25.08 -28.02
N GLU A 89 -13.10 -24.14 -28.54
CA GLU A 89 -13.17 -22.77 -27.98
C GLU A 89 -13.66 -22.80 -26.52
N SER A 90 -14.59 -23.69 -26.17
CA SER A 90 -15.06 -23.88 -24.80
C SER A 90 -13.96 -24.41 -23.88
N ASP A 91 -13.18 -25.39 -24.34
CA ASP A 91 -12.07 -25.96 -23.57
C ASP A 91 -10.94 -24.93 -23.36
N GLU A 92 -10.59 -24.15 -24.38
CA GLU A 92 -9.61 -23.05 -24.28
C GLU A 92 -10.06 -22.00 -23.25
N LEU A 93 -11.33 -21.57 -23.30
CA LEU A 93 -11.90 -20.63 -22.32
C LEU A 93 -11.89 -21.21 -20.90
N TRP A 94 -12.08 -22.51 -20.75
CA TRP A 94 -12.00 -23.18 -19.46
C TRP A 94 -10.57 -23.23 -18.94
N GLU A 95 -9.58 -23.49 -19.78
CA GLU A 95 -8.16 -23.44 -19.41
C GLU A 95 -7.75 -22.04 -18.95
N ASP A 96 -8.14 -21.00 -19.68
CA ASP A 96 -7.90 -19.60 -19.31
C ASP A 96 -8.53 -19.27 -17.95
N LEU A 97 -9.76 -19.72 -17.71
CA LEU A 97 -10.45 -19.52 -16.44
C LEU A 97 -9.73 -20.25 -15.28
N GLN A 98 -9.21 -21.47 -15.51
CA GLN A 98 -8.40 -22.18 -14.51
C GLN A 98 -7.11 -21.43 -14.17
N VAL A 99 -6.44 -20.83 -15.16
CA VAL A 99 -5.26 -20.01 -14.94
C VAL A 99 -5.61 -18.80 -14.07
N MET A 100 -6.72 -18.11 -14.37
CA MET A 100 -7.21 -16.99 -13.58
C MET A 100 -7.53 -17.39 -12.13
N PHE A 101 -8.18 -18.53 -11.91
CA PHE A 101 -8.45 -19.02 -10.54
C PHE A 101 -7.18 -19.34 -9.76
N LYS A 102 -6.20 -20.00 -10.39
CA LYS A 102 -4.90 -20.27 -9.76
C LYS A 102 -4.21 -18.96 -9.36
N ARG A 103 -4.28 -17.95 -10.21
CA ARG A 103 -3.70 -16.62 -9.99
C ARG A 103 -4.38 -15.87 -8.84
N LEU A 104 -5.72 -15.90 -8.78
CA LEU A 104 -6.51 -15.29 -7.70
C LEU A 104 -6.42 -16.04 -6.37
N LYS A 105 -5.85 -17.26 -6.35
CA LYS A 105 -5.77 -18.17 -5.18
C LYS A 105 -7.14 -18.49 -4.57
N ASP A 106 -8.21 -18.36 -5.33
CA ASP A 106 -9.57 -18.58 -4.86
C ASP A 106 -9.90 -20.07 -4.88
N LYS A 107 -9.70 -20.74 -3.74
CA LYS A 107 -10.05 -22.17 -3.55
C LYS A 107 -11.57 -22.44 -3.54
N LYS A 108 -12.39 -21.41 -3.39
CA LYS A 108 -13.83 -21.55 -3.09
C LYS A 108 -14.71 -21.76 -4.32
N GLU A 109 -14.20 -21.54 -5.52
CA GLU A 109 -15.02 -21.51 -6.74
C GLU A 109 -15.03 -22.83 -7.50
N PHE A 110 -14.24 -23.80 -7.04
CA PHE A 110 -14.28 -25.17 -7.52
C PHE A 110 -15.56 -25.93 -7.10
N GLN A 111 -16.43 -25.34 -6.26
CA GLN A 111 -17.42 -26.12 -5.51
C GLN A 111 -18.87 -26.09 -5.97
N LEU A 112 -19.35 -25.24 -6.88
CA LEU A 112 -20.76 -25.34 -7.29
C LEU A 112 -21.02 -25.05 -8.77
N GLY A 113 -21.21 -26.12 -9.54
CA GLY A 113 -22.19 -26.14 -10.64
C GLY A 113 -21.65 -26.09 -12.06
N PHE A 114 -20.34 -26.15 -12.27
CA PHE A 114 -19.76 -25.94 -13.60
C PHE A 114 -19.46 -27.22 -14.40
N THR A 115 -19.58 -28.38 -13.76
CA THR A 115 -19.41 -29.69 -14.43
C THR A 115 -20.64 -30.00 -15.31
N SER A 116 -20.68 -29.36 -16.47
CA SER A 116 -20.76 -29.98 -17.80
C SER A 116 -21.76 -31.13 -18.10
N ALA A 117 -22.89 -31.25 -17.42
CA ALA A 117 -23.87 -32.29 -17.78
C ALA A 117 -25.13 -31.75 -18.50
N ASP A 118 -25.67 -30.59 -18.09
CA ASP A 118 -27.06 -30.25 -18.43
C ASP A 118 -27.24 -29.02 -19.34
N SER A 119 -26.16 -28.31 -19.70
CA SER A 119 -26.20 -27.06 -20.47
C SER A 119 -25.28 -27.17 -21.68
N GLY A 120 -25.86 -27.17 -22.90
CA GLY A 120 -25.12 -27.33 -24.16
C GLY A 120 -23.92 -26.38 -24.34
N VAL A 121 -23.03 -26.73 -25.27
CA VAL A 121 -21.70 -26.10 -25.47
C VAL A 121 -21.76 -24.58 -25.51
N ILE A 122 -22.74 -23.99 -26.21
CA ILE A 122 -22.86 -22.52 -26.33
C ILE A 122 -23.16 -21.82 -25.00
N LYS A 123 -24.06 -22.37 -24.19
CA LYS A 123 -24.41 -21.79 -22.89
C LYS A 123 -23.23 -21.86 -21.93
N SER A 124 -22.50 -22.97 -21.97
CA SER A 124 -21.26 -23.14 -21.23
C SER A 124 -20.24 -22.07 -21.64
N MET A 125 -19.94 -21.92 -22.94
CA MET A 125 -19.03 -20.88 -23.43
C MET A 125 -19.42 -19.45 -23.02
N GLN A 126 -20.70 -19.09 -23.10
CA GLN A 126 -21.19 -17.78 -22.67
C GLN A 126 -20.96 -17.54 -21.18
N ASN A 127 -21.21 -18.57 -20.36
CA ASN A 127 -20.93 -18.53 -18.93
C ASN A 127 -19.42 -18.38 -18.67
N PHE A 128 -18.57 -19.08 -19.43
CA PHE A 128 -17.12 -19.03 -19.26
C PHE A 128 -16.60 -17.62 -19.56
N LYS A 129 -17.08 -17.01 -20.65
CA LYS A 129 -16.77 -15.61 -21.01
C LYS A 129 -17.25 -14.62 -19.95
N ALA A 130 -18.47 -14.78 -19.43
CA ALA A 130 -18.99 -13.91 -18.38
C ALA A 130 -18.17 -14.01 -17.09
N GLN A 131 -17.74 -15.21 -16.72
CA GLN A 131 -16.90 -15.44 -15.54
C GLN A 131 -15.49 -14.88 -15.71
N LEU A 132 -14.88 -15.02 -16.90
CA LEU A 132 -13.59 -14.39 -17.19
C LEU A 132 -13.65 -12.89 -16.98
N LEU A 133 -14.66 -12.22 -17.55
CA LEU A 133 -14.85 -10.77 -17.37
C LEU A 133 -15.04 -10.37 -15.89
N LEU A 134 -15.83 -11.14 -15.14
CA LEU A 134 -16.04 -10.88 -13.71
C LEU A 134 -14.72 -11.01 -12.93
N ARG A 135 -13.91 -12.01 -13.26
CA ARG A 135 -12.65 -12.29 -12.56
C ARG A 135 -11.53 -11.32 -12.93
N GLU A 136 -11.52 -10.84 -14.17
CA GLU A 136 -10.66 -9.73 -14.59
C GLU A 136 -10.97 -8.46 -13.80
N ASP A 137 -12.26 -8.14 -13.61
CA ASP A 137 -12.70 -7.01 -12.78
C ASP A 137 -12.31 -7.19 -11.30
N ASP A 138 -12.51 -8.38 -10.73
CA ASP A 138 -12.06 -8.69 -9.36
C ASP A 138 -10.54 -8.57 -9.22
N MET A 139 -9.79 -9.00 -10.23
CA MET A 139 -8.34 -8.85 -10.25
C MET A 139 -7.94 -7.37 -10.30
N ALA A 140 -8.56 -6.57 -11.16
CA ALA A 140 -8.31 -5.13 -11.26
C ALA A 140 -8.60 -4.42 -9.92
N LYS A 141 -9.69 -4.79 -9.23
CA LYS A 141 -10.00 -4.28 -7.88
C LYS A 141 -8.92 -4.64 -6.86
N ARG A 142 -8.42 -5.89 -6.86
CA ARG A 142 -7.34 -6.31 -5.95
C ARG A 142 -6.04 -5.56 -6.24
N ILE A 143 -5.67 -5.41 -7.52
CA ILE A 143 -4.51 -4.62 -7.95
C ILE A 143 -4.65 -3.17 -7.47
N LYS A 144 -5.83 -2.57 -7.60
CA LYS A 144 -6.10 -1.21 -7.15
C LYS A 144 -5.83 -1.02 -5.66
N VAL A 145 -6.28 -1.96 -4.81
CA VAL A 145 -6.00 -1.91 -3.37
C VAL A 145 -4.49 -1.96 -3.11
N PHE A 146 -3.78 -2.89 -3.75
CA PHE A 146 -2.34 -3.06 -3.56
C PHE A 146 -1.53 -1.86 -4.06
N ILE A 147 -1.88 -1.29 -5.21
CA ILE A 147 -1.27 -0.05 -5.71
C ILE A 147 -1.53 1.10 -4.73
N GLY A 148 -2.73 1.18 -4.15
CA GLY A 148 -3.05 2.15 -3.10
C GLY A 148 -2.17 2.02 -1.85
N GLU A 149 -1.85 0.79 -1.44
CA GLU A 149 -0.91 0.52 -0.34
C GLU A 149 0.53 0.91 -0.73
N LEU A 150 1.01 0.48 -1.91
CA LEU A 150 2.32 0.86 -2.40
C LEU A 150 2.51 2.37 -2.53
N ARG A 151 1.48 3.10 -2.96
CA ARG A 151 1.54 4.57 -3.03
C ARG A 151 1.75 5.21 -1.66
N LYS A 152 1.14 4.66 -0.61
CA LYS A 152 1.39 5.12 0.77
C LYS A 152 2.83 4.82 1.17
N ASP A 153 3.30 3.59 0.95
CA ASP A 153 4.68 3.21 1.26
C ASP A 153 5.71 4.08 0.50
N ILE A 154 5.41 4.42 -0.76
CA ILE A 154 6.22 5.33 -1.58
C ILE A 154 6.18 6.75 -1.00
N SER A 155 5.02 7.25 -0.60
CA SER A 155 4.89 8.56 0.04
C SER A 155 5.70 8.62 1.35
N ASP A 156 5.58 7.60 2.20
CA ASP A 156 6.28 7.52 3.47
C ASP A 156 7.79 7.50 3.27
N ILE A 157 8.29 6.74 2.29
CA ILE A 157 9.73 6.70 2.03
C ILE A 157 10.25 7.98 1.36
N TRP A 158 9.42 8.64 0.54
CA TRP A 158 9.73 9.95 -0.01
C TRP A 158 9.87 11.01 1.07
N GLU A 159 8.99 11.00 2.07
CA GLU A 159 9.09 11.87 3.25
C GLU A 159 10.37 11.57 4.05
N GLN A 160 10.68 10.30 4.30
CA GLN A 160 11.92 9.90 4.99
C GLN A 160 13.18 10.31 4.21
N CYS A 161 13.13 10.31 2.87
CA CYS A 161 14.23 10.75 2.02
C CYS A 161 14.27 12.27 1.81
N MET A 162 13.30 13.02 2.34
CA MET A 162 13.21 14.49 2.26
C MET A 162 13.26 15.03 0.82
N ILE A 163 12.62 14.32 -0.12
CA ILE A 163 12.64 14.67 -1.55
C ILE A 163 11.69 15.82 -1.89
N THR A 164 11.93 16.49 -3.01
CA THR A 164 11.06 17.60 -3.45
C THR A 164 9.78 17.11 -4.10
N ASP A 165 8.78 17.99 -4.11
CA ASP A 165 7.55 17.73 -4.86
C ASP A 165 7.79 17.67 -6.39
N GLU A 166 8.85 18.32 -6.89
CA GLU A 166 9.30 18.17 -8.29
C GLU A 166 9.82 16.76 -8.59
N GLU A 167 10.60 16.18 -7.68
CA GLU A 167 11.12 14.81 -7.80
C GLU A 167 10.01 13.77 -7.63
N LYS A 168 9.04 14.03 -6.74
CA LYS A 168 7.81 13.23 -6.65
C LYS A 168 7.00 13.28 -7.95
N ALA A 169 6.84 14.47 -8.52
CA ALA A 169 6.11 14.68 -9.78
C ALA A 169 6.79 14.05 -11.00
N ALA A 170 8.09 13.75 -10.93
CA ALA A 170 8.78 13.01 -11.98
C ALA A 170 8.25 11.57 -12.14
N PHE A 171 7.69 10.97 -11.08
CA PHE A 171 7.02 9.68 -11.12
C PHE A 171 5.55 9.86 -11.52
N LYS A 172 5.29 10.00 -12.83
CA LYS A 172 3.96 10.29 -13.40
C LYS A 172 2.96 9.18 -13.10
N GLU A 173 3.45 7.95 -13.01
CA GLU A 173 2.69 6.74 -12.72
C GLU A 173 2.04 6.80 -11.32
N TYR A 174 2.56 7.61 -10.41
CA TYR A 174 1.96 7.82 -9.09
C TYR A 174 0.49 8.27 -9.15
N HIS A 175 0.12 9.07 -10.15
CA HIS A 175 -1.22 9.65 -10.28
C HIS A 175 -2.11 8.95 -11.33
N SER A 176 -1.62 7.89 -11.97
CA SER A 176 -2.39 7.18 -12.99
C SER A 176 -3.54 6.36 -12.38
N ASP A 177 -4.70 6.35 -13.02
CA ASP A 177 -5.85 5.52 -12.62
C ASP A 177 -5.93 4.19 -13.40
N LEU A 178 -4.84 3.82 -14.09
CA LEU A 178 -4.72 2.53 -14.76
C LEU A 178 -4.18 1.48 -13.80
N TYR A 179 -5.01 0.50 -13.44
CA TYR A 179 -4.67 -0.56 -12.47
C TYR A 179 -4.33 -1.88 -13.19
N THR A 180 -3.18 -1.91 -13.86
CA THR A 180 -2.64 -3.10 -14.53
C THR A 180 -1.55 -3.78 -13.69
N GLU A 181 -1.21 -5.02 -14.03
CA GLU A 181 -0.08 -5.71 -13.37
C GLU A 181 1.27 -5.04 -13.66
N GLU A 182 1.47 -4.54 -14.87
CA GLU A 182 2.67 -3.77 -15.23
C GLU A 182 2.80 -2.53 -14.32
N MET A 183 1.68 -1.86 -14.06
CA MET A 183 1.64 -0.71 -13.17
C MET A 183 2.03 -1.08 -11.74
N LEU A 184 1.55 -2.24 -11.28
CA LEU A 184 1.91 -2.78 -9.98
C LEU A 184 3.43 -3.00 -9.86
N ASP A 185 4.06 -3.57 -10.89
CA ASP A 185 5.49 -3.82 -10.88
C ASP A 185 6.31 -2.53 -10.98
N ILE A 186 5.85 -1.53 -11.73
CA ILE A 186 6.47 -0.19 -11.76
C ILE A 186 6.50 0.42 -10.36
N HIS A 187 5.39 0.38 -9.61
CA HIS A 187 5.37 0.90 -8.23
C HIS A 187 6.30 0.12 -7.29
N LYS A 188 6.38 -1.21 -7.41
CA LYS A 188 7.32 -2.01 -6.61
C LYS A 188 8.77 -1.63 -6.90
N GLN A 189 9.12 -1.41 -8.17
CA GLN A 189 10.46 -1.00 -8.57
C GLN A 189 10.81 0.39 -8.02
N GLU A 190 9.88 1.34 -8.10
CA GLU A 190 10.09 2.69 -7.57
C GLU A 190 10.27 2.64 -6.05
N LEU A 191 9.44 1.87 -5.33
CA LEU A 191 9.61 1.66 -3.88
C LEU A 191 10.97 1.03 -3.57
N ALA A 192 11.37 -0.02 -4.28
CA ALA A 192 12.65 -0.69 -4.06
C ALA A 192 13.85 0.24 -4.32
N LYS A 193 13.78 1.07 -5.36
CA LYS A 193 14.79 2.09 -5.66
C LYS A 193 14.95 3.07 -4.50
N TRP A 194 13.85 3.57 -3.94
CA TRP A 194 13.90 4.47 -2.79
C TRP A 194 14.32 3.78 -1.50
N GLN A 195 13.98 2.50 -1.29
CA GLN A 195 14.48 1.71 -0.17
C GLN A 195 16.00 1.55 -0.21
N VAL A 196 16.55 1.29 -1.40
CA VAL A 196 18.00 1.22 -1.59
C VAL A 196 18.65 2.59 -1.35
N TYR A 197 18.06 3.67 -1.87
CA TYR A 197 18.54 5.03 -1.64
C TYR A 197 18.54 5.40 -0.16
N HIS A 198 17.42 5.19 0.54
CA HIS A 198 17.27 5.45 1.96
C HIS A 198 18.30 4.68 2.78
N LYS A 199 18.50 3.39 2.49
CA LYS A 199 19.46 2.54 3.21
C LYS A 199 20.91 3.01 2.99
N LYS A 200 21.28 3.42 1.78
CA LYS A 200 22.64 3.93 1.48
C LYS A 200 22.90 5.27 2.16
N ASN A 201 21.90 6.14 2.21
CA ASN A 201 22.03 7.52 2.69
C ASN A 201 21.51 7.72 4.12
N GLN A 202 21.19 6.64 4.83
CA GLN A 202 20.55 6.67 6.14
C GLN A 202 21.34 7.49 7.16
N GLU A 203 22.67 7.42 7.13
CA GLU A 203 23.54 8.18 8.02
C GLU A 203 23.34 9.69 7.82
N ILE A 204 23.33 10.15 6.57
CA ILE A 204 23.15 11.57 6.24
C ILE A 204 21.75 12.03 6.63
N LEU A 205 20.72 11.28 6.23
CA LEU A 205 19.32 11.59 6.56
C LEU A 205 19.11 11.70 8.08
N THR A 206 19.66 10.76 8.85
CA THR A 206 19.57 10.77 10.33
C THR A 206 20.28 11.99 10.92
N MET A 207 21.44 12.38 10.38
CA MET A 207 22.17 13.56 10.83
C MET A 207 21.40 14.86 10.54
N VAL A 208 20.71 14.91 9.40
CA VAL A 208 19.85 16.06 9.04
C VAL A 208 18.68 16.19 10.00
N THR A 209 17.95 15.09 10.27
CA THR A 209 16.85 15.12 11.23
C THR A 209 17.33 15.58 12.62
N LYS A 210 18.47 15.06 13.09
CA LYS A 210 19.07 15.51 14.36
C LYS A 210 19.43 17.00 14.33
N ARG A 211 19.92 17.49 13.20
CA ARG A 211 20.25 18.91 13.00
C ARG A 211 18.99 19.77 13.10
N GLU A 212 17.92 19.39 12.40
CA GLU A 212 16.63 20.09 12.43
C GLU A 212 16.04 20.12 13.84
N GLU A 213 16.07 19.01 14.57
CA GLU A 213 15.62 18.98 15.96
C GLU A 213 16.41 19.94 16.86
N MET A 214 17.75 19.97 16.71
CA MET A 214 18.60 20.90 17.46
C MET A 214 18.35 22.35 17.06
N TRP A 215 18.09 22.61 15.79
CA TRP A 215 17.75 23.94 15.26
C TRP A 215 16.42 24.46 15.80
N VAL A 216 15.38 23.63 15.79
CA VAL A 216 14.07 23.95 16.37
C VAL A 216 14.21 24.24 17.86
N LYS A 217 14.91 23.36 18.61
CA LYS A 217 15.18 23.58 20.05
C LYS A 217 15.95 24.87 20.31
N LEU A 218 16.92 25.22 19.45
CA LEU A 218 17.65 26.48 19.57
C LEU A 218 16.71 27.69 19.43
N ARG A 219 15.83 27.68 18.43
CA ARG A 219 14.85 28.75 18.21
C ARG A 219 13.86 28.87 19.36
N GLU A 220 13.39 27.75 19.90
CA GLU A 220 12.52 27.74 21.09
C GLU A 220 13.20 28.35 22.32
N LEU A 221 14.48 28.00 22.55
CA LEU A 221 15.25 28.56 23.66
C LEU A 221 15.51 30.06 23.50
N GLU A 222 15.77 30.52 22.27
CA GLU A 222 15.91 31.95 21.97
C GLU A 222 14.59 32.70 22.17
N ALA A 223 13.47 32.12 21.72
CA ALA A 223 12.14 32.70 21.94
C ALA A 223 11.80 32.81 23.44
N LYS A 224 12.12 31.77 24.23
CA LYS A 224 12.00 31.80 25.70
C LYS A 224 12.96 32.80 26.34
N ALA A 225 14.12 33.05 25.75
CA ALA A 225 15.08 34.05 26.22
C ALA A 225 14.59 35.49 25.98
N ASP A 226 13.82 35.70 24.92
CA ASP A 226 13.22 36.99 24.56
C ASP A 226 11.97 37.36 25.37
N ASP A 227 11.34 36.41 26.08
CA ASP A 227 10.13 36.63 26.87
C ASP A 227 10.41 37.49 28.14
N PRO A 228 9.75 38.66 28.30
CA PRO A 228 9.86 39.48 29.51
C PRO A 228 9.47 38.75 30.81
N ASN A 229 8.58 37.75 30.74
CA ASN A 229 8.09 37.01 31.90
C ASN A 229 8.98 35.81 32.30
N ARG A 230 10.12 35.63 31.62
CA ARG A 230 11.06 34.52 31.81
C ARG A 230 11.57 34.36 33.24
N PHE A 231 11.64 35.46 34.01
CA PHE A 231 12.16 35.47 35.38
C PHE A 231 11.16 34.99 36.45
N VAL A 232 9.90 34.72 36.08
CA VAL A 232 8.86 34.25 37.03
C VAL A 232 9.00 32.74 37.33
N ASN A 233 9.91 32.04 36.65
CA ASN A 233 10.15 30.60 36.83
C ASN A 233 10.97 30.29 38.10
N ARG A 234 10.30 29.79 39.14
CA ARG A 234 10.95 29.13 40.30
C ARG A 234 11.41 27.72 39.92
N GLY A 235 12.58 27.27 40.42
CA GLY A 235 13.02 25.86 40.27
C GLY A 235 14.14 25.58 39.25
N GLY A 236 14.95 26.57 38.86
CA GLY A 236 16.18 26.33 38.09
C GLY A 236 16.00 26.03 36.60
N ALA A 237 14.79 26.19 36.05
CA ALA A 237 14.50 26.03 34.63
C ALA A 237 15.38 26.93 33.74
N LEU A 238 15.61 28.18 34.17
CA LEU A 238 16.47 29.14 33.49
C LEU A 238 17.89 28.61 33.24
N LEU A 239 18.46 27.95 34.25
CA LEU A 239 19.80 27.41 34.20
C LEU A 239 19.84 26.18 33.29
N LYS A 240 18.80 25.33 33.32
CA LYS A 240 18.66 24.19 32.41
C LYS A 240 18.56 24.65 30.95
N ASP A 241 17.74 25.66 30.68
CA ASP A 241 17.58 26.25 29.35
C ASP A 241 18.89 26.88 28.86
N GLN A 242 19.61 27.61 29.72
CA GLN A 242 20.92 28.19 29.36
C GLN A 242 21.98 27.11 29.11
N ASN A 243 22.02 26.06 29.94
CA ASN A 243 22.94 24.94 29.73
C ASN A 243 22.63 24.20 28.43
N MET A 244 21.35 23.98 28.13
CA MET A 244 20.90 23.39 26.87
C MET A 244 21.27 24.27 25.67
N HIS A 245 21.02 25.58 25.75
CA HIS A 245 21.40 26.55 24.72
C HIS A 245 22.91 26.51 24.47
N ASN A 246 23.73 26.53 25.53
CA ASN A 246 25.19 26.45 25.42
C ASN A 246 25.66 25.11 24.84
N SER A 247 24.98 24.01 25.15
CA SER A 247 25.25 22.69 24.57
C SER A 247 24.94 22.68 23.07
N ILE A 248 23.75 23.13 22.67
CA ILE A 248 23.33 23.19 21.27
C ILE A 248 24.25 24.12 20.48
N THR A 249 24.57 25.31 20.99
CA THR A 249 25.47 26.28 20.31
C THR A 249 26.87 25.69 20.06
N LYS A 250 27.34 24.77 20.90
CA LYS A 250 28.65 24.11 20.73
C LYS A 250 28.59 22.87 19.84
N ASN A 251 27.50 22.11 19.90
CA ASN A 251 27.37 20.82 19.22
C ASN A 251 26.78 20.95 17.81
N LEU A 252 25.89 21.91 17.59
CA LEU A 252 25.25 22.14 16.30
C LEU A 252 26.27 22.47 15.19
N PRO A 253 27.25 23.39 15.37
CA PRO A 253 28.25 23.64 14.33
C PRO A 253 29.16 22.43 14.06
N LYS A 254 29.41 21.58 15.06
CA LYS A 254 30.18 20.35 14.88
C LYS A 254 29.42 19.34 14.03
N LEU A 255 28.13 19.18 14.32
CA LEU A 255 27.25 18.32 13.53
C LEU A 255 27.13 18.86 12.10
N GLU A 256 26.95 20.17 11.91
CA GLU A 256 26.88 20.80 10.58
C GLU A 256 28.18 20.60 9.78
N ALA A 257 29.35 20.72 10.42
CA ALA A 257 30.63 20.45 9.76
C ALA A 257 30.79 18.98 9.35
N GLU A 258 30.31 18.03 10.16
CA GLU A 258 30.28 16.61 9.83
C GLU A 258 29.30 16.31 8.69
N LEU A 259 28.12 16.92 8.74
CA LEU A 259 27.08 16.79 7.73
C LEU A 259 27.56 17.33 6.37
N ILE A 260 28.25 18.47 6.33
CA ILE A 260 28.87 19.01 5.12
C ILE A 260 29.96 18.07 4.58
N LYS A 261 30.74 17.40 5.46
CA LYS A 261 31.73 16.41 5.02
C LYS A 261 31.07 15.19 4.39
N LEU A 262 29.99 14.67 4.99
CA LEU A 262 29.25 13.54 4.43
C LEU A 262 28.58 13.92 3.10
N ALA A 263 28.00 15.13 3.00
CA ALA A 263 27.43 15.64 1.75
C ALA A 263 28.46 15.71 0.61
N LYS A 264 29.69 16.17 0.90
CA LYS A 264 30.79 16.18 -0.08
C LYS A 264 31.24 14.78 -0.50
N LYS A 265 31.23 13.80 0.41
CA LYS A 265 31.51 12.40 0.05
C LYS A 265 30.43 11.85 -0.88
N PHE A 266 29.16 12.13 -0.56
CA PHE A 266 28.04 11.72 -1.41
C PHE A 266 28.14 12.31 -2.81
N GLU A 267 28.47 13.61 -2.92
CA GLU A 267 28.72 14.30 -4.19
C GLU A 267 29.79 13.60 -5.04
N LEU A 268 30.87 13.16 -4.40
CA LEU A 268 31.99 12.49 -5.06
C LEU A 268 31.66 11.05 -5.49
N GLU A 269 30.73 10.38 -4.80
CA GLU A 269 30.30 9.02 -5.13
C GLU A 269 29.19 8.96 -6.19
N HIS A 270 28.34 9.98 -6.27
CA HIS A 270 27.12 9.96 -7.09
C HIS A 270 27.11 11.01 -8.21
N ASP A 271 28.18 11.82 -8.33
CA ASP A 271 28.32 12.97 -9.23
C ASP A 271 27.11 13.92 -9.18
N ARG A 272 26.41 13.94 -8.04
CA ARG A 272 25.19 14.70 -7.82
C ARG A 272 25.17 15.22 -6.39
N LYS A 273 24.75 16.48 -6.26
CA LYS A 273 24.60 17.14 -4.97
C LYS A 273 23.39 16.58 -4.24
N MET A 274 23.58 16.22 -2.97
CA MET A 274 22.47 15.83 -2.11
C MET A 274 21.61 17.06 -1.83
N LYS A 275 20.35 16.97 -2.23
CA LYS A 275 19.34 17.99 -1.95
C LYS A 275 18.41 17.50 -0.86
N ILE A 276 18.07 18.39 0.06
CA ILE A 276 17.09 18.17 1.12
C ILE A 276 16.03 19.25 0.94
N HIS A 277 14.78 18.83 0.70
CA HIS A 277 13.70 19.73 0.31
C HIS A 277 14.08 20.66 -0.86
N GLY A 278 14.94 20.18 -1.77
CA GLY A 278 15.35 20.89 -2.98
C GLY A 278 16.54 21.84 -2.82
N LYS A 279 17.04 21.99 -1.59
CA LYS A 279 18.21 22.82 -1.30
C LYS A 279 19.43 21.97 -1.01
N GLU A 280 20.59 22.45 -1.44
CA GLU A 280 21.87 21.85 -1.08
C GLU A 280 22.10 21.99 0.42
N ILE A 281 22.57 20.93 1.09
CA ILE A 281 22.80 20.91 2.54
C ILE A 281 23.62 22.12 3.03
N PRO A 282 24.76 22.49 2.41
CA PRO A 282 25.53 23.66 2.85
C PRO A 282 24.76 24.98 2.68
N SER A 283 24.05 25.16 1.55
CA SER A 283 23.27 26.36 1.27
C SER A 283 22.13 26.52 2.28
N MET A 284 21.43 25.42 2.60
CA MET A 284 20.35 25.40 3.58
C MET A 284 20.86 25.88 4.96
N ILE A 285 21.98 25.33 5.43
CA ILE A 285 22.59 25.70 6.71
C ILE A 285 22.97 27.18 6.74
N ASP A 286 23.63 27.68 5.68
CA ASP A 286 24.08 29.06 5.60
C ASP A 286 22.89 30.05 5.55
N GLU A 287 21.85 29.73 4.78
CA GLU A 287 20.62 30.53 4.69
C GLU A 287 19.91 30.64 6.03
N GLU A 288 19.73 29.53 6.75
CA GLU A 288 19.03 29.53 8.05
C GLU A 288 19.82 30.31 9.11
N TRP A 289 21.15 30.16 9.15
CA TRP A 289 21.99 30.95 10.04
C TRP A 289 21.97 32.44 9.69
N LYS A 290 21.93 32.79 8.41
CA LYS A 290 21.82 34.18 7.96
C LYS A 290 20.50 34.79 8.42
N LEU A 291 19.39 34.12 8.15
CA LEU A 291 18.06 34.56 8.58
C LEU A 291 17.98 34.72 10.11
N PHE A 292 18.52 33.76 10.86
CA PHE A 292 18.55 33.82 12.32
C PHE A 292 19.34 35.03 12.85
N LYS A 293 20.49 35.34 12.23
CA LYS A 293 21.31 36.50 12.61
C LYS A 293 20.63 37.82 12.25
N ASP A 294 19.99 37.88 11.08
CA ASP A 294 19.28 39.07 10.60
C ASP A 294 18.06 39.37 11.49
N GLU A 295 17.27 38.36 11.86
CA GLU A 295 16.16 38.49 12.81
C GLU A 295 16.64 39.02 14.17
N LYS A 296 17.76 38.49 14.69
CA LYS A 296 18.33 38.91 15.97
C LYS A 296 18.87 40.35 15.91
N ALA A 297 19.49 40.72 14.80
CA ALA A 297 19.96 42.09 14.56
C ALA A 297 18.78 43.08 14.47
N ALA A 298 17.72 42.74 13.74
CA ALA A 298 16.51 43.55 13.61
C ALA A 298 15.81 43.76 14.96
N LYS A 299 15.67 42.70 15.78
CA LYS A 299 15.13 42.80 17.14
C LYS A 299 15.98 43.70 18.04
N LYS A 300 17.30 43.60 17.97
CA LYS A 300 18.22 44.46 18.73
C LYS A 300 18.05 45.93 18.32
N LEU A 301 17.97 46.19 17.02
CA LEU A 301 17.77 47.53 16.48
C LEU A 301 16.41 48.11 16.94
N ASN A 302 15.33 47.33 16.89
CA ASN A 302 14.01 47.76 17.34
C ASN A 302 13.99 48.08 18.86
N ARG A 303 14.68 47.29 19.68
CA ARG A 303 14.85 47.60 21.12
C ARG A 303 15.61 48.91 21.34
N GLN A 304 16.58 49.26 20.50
CA GLN A 304 17.32 50.52 20.59
C GLN A 304 16.48 51.74 20.14
N PHE A 305 15.56 51.57 19.20
CA PHE A 305 14.65 52.64 18.76
C PHE A 305 13.46 52.87 19.70
N LEU A 306 13.04 51.86 20.46
CA LEU A 306 11.93 51.95 21.43
C LEU A 306 12.37 52.42 22.83
N THR A 307 13.66 52.58 23.11
CA THR A 307 14.13 53.26 24.33
C THR A 307 14.11 54.77 24.11
N PRO A 308 13.23 55.56 24.76
CA PRO A 308 13.42 57.00 24.78
C PRO A 308 14.72 57.30 25.51
N SER A 309 15.54 58.15 24.90
CA SER A 309 16.73 58.75 25.51
C SER A 309 16.34 59.45 26.82
N ALA A 310 16.33 58.74 27.93
CA ALA A 310 16.16 59.31 29.26
C ALA A 310 17.56 59.54 29.87
N ALA A 311 17.93 60.82 29.84
CA ALA A 311 18.78 61.56 30.77
C ALA A 311 19.90 60.81 31.53
N ALA A 312 21.11 61.33 31.36
CA ALA A 312 22.25 61.16 32.25
C ALA A 312 21.85 61.18 33.74
N PRO A 313 22.44 60.33 34.61
CA PRO A 313 22.27 60.50 36.04
C PRO A 313 23.13 61.69 36.46
N THR A 314 22.46 62.78 36.85
CA THR A 314 23.07 63.90 37.55
C THR A 314 23.76 63.37 38.81
N ARG A 315 25.05 63.65 38.96
CA ARG A 315 25.77 63.52 40.23
C ARG A 315 25.03 64.32 41.30
N ILE A 316 24.73 63.67 42.41
CA ILE A 316 24.33 64.34 43.65
C ILE A 316 25.46 64.08 44.64
N ASP A 317 26.33 65.08 44.80
CA ASP A 317 27.27 65.15 45.90
C ASP A 317 26.48 65.43 47.18
N SER A 318 26.61 64.58 48.19
CA SER A 318 26.34 64.91 49.59
C SER A 318 27.08 63.92 50.49
N ALA A 319 28.13 64.43 51.13
CA ALA A 319 28.96 63.73 52.10
C ALA A 319 28.20 63.41 53.39
N SER A 320 28.41 62.22 53.96
CA SER A 320 28.87 62.05 55.34
C SER A 320 29.09 60.58 55.70
N SER A 321 30.36 60.28 55.99
CA SER A 321 30.88 59.42 57.06
C SER A 321 30.10 58.15 57.46
N SER A 322 30.65 56.98 57.14
CA SER A 322 31.34 56.14 58.14
C SER A 322 31.85 54.85 57.50
N VAL A 323 33.17 54.66 57.58
CA VAL A 323 33.91 53.47 57.12
C VAL A 323 33.71 52.35 58.14
N PRO A 324 33.92 51.07 57.75
CA PRO A 324 35.01 50.40 58.44
C PRO A 324 36.00 49.70 57.50
N LEU A 325 37.25 49.80 57.91
CA LEU A 325 38.48 49.38 57.24
C LEU A 325 38.62 47.87 57.13
N ARG A 326 39.41 47.47 56.12
CA ARG A 326 39.88 46.10 55.86
C ARG A 326 41.22 45.85 56.56
N VAL A 327 41.30 44.70 57.25
CA VAL A 327 42.48 43.86 57.58
C VAL A 327 43.58 44.41 58.51
N THR A 328 43.83 43.64 59.58
CA THR A 328 45.20 43.31 60.02
C THR A 328 45.32 41.84 60.42
N ARG A 329 46.23 41.13 59.75
CA ARG A 329 46.86 39.88 60.18
C ARG A 329 47.62 40.11 61.49
N LEU A 330 47.61 39.11 62.36
CA LEU A 330 48.67 38.90 63.36
C LEU A 330 49.10 37.44 63.32
N SER A 331 50.39 37.25 63.04
CA SER A 331 51.14 36.00 63.13
C SER A 331 51.84 35.98 64.49
N VAL A 332 51.82 34.86 65.23
CA VAL A 332 52.94 34.36 66.06
C VAL A 332 52.77 32.83 66.23
N MET A 333 53.76 32.05 65.77
CA MET A 333 54.00 30.62 66.11
C MET A 333 54.85 30.52 67.41
N PRO A 334 55.03 29.36 68.09
CA PRO A 334 55.97 28.29 67.66
C PRO A 334 55.52 26.83 67.99
N HIS A 335 55.68 25.87 67.06
CA HIS A 335 56.68 24.78 67.05
C HIS A 335 56.52 23.68 68.14
N LEU A 336 55.90 22.51 67.83
CA LEU A 336 56.48 21.15 67.54
C LEU A 336 56.89 20.32 68.79
N PRO A 337 57.11 18.97 68.78
CA PRO A 337 56.80 17.87 67.81
C PRO A 337 56.32 16.56 68.55
N PRO A 338 56.61 15.29 68.15
CA PRO A 338 55.93 14.51 67.09
C PRO A 338 55.51 13.03 67.44
N GLN A 339 54.63 12.43 66.60
CA GLN A 339 54.55 10.99 66.18
C GLN A 339 54.19 9.90 67.24
N PRO A 340 54.03 8.59 66.90
CA PRO A 340 53.30 7.93 65.79
C PRO A 340 52.36 6.77 66.27
N GLY A 341 51.49 6.31 65.37
CA GLY A 341 51.11 4.89 65.25
C GLY A 341 50.04 4.31 66.19
N THR A 342 49.04 3.64 65.64
CA THR A 342 48.84 2.18 65.73
C THR A 342 47.47 1.78 65.20
N SER A 343 47.45 0.54 64.72
CA SER A 343 46.38 -0.10 63.98
C SER A 343 45.29 -0.72 64.89
N LYS A 344 44.21 -1.15 64.22
CA LYS A 344 43.40 -2.37 64.47
C LYS A 344 42.13 -2.31 65.35
N VAL A 345 41.02 -2.66 64.67
CA VAL A 345 40.10 -3.79 64.94
C VAL A 345 38.90 -3.60 65.89
N GLY A 346 37.73 -4.03 65.37
CA GLY A 346 36.60 -4.63 66.11
C GLY A 346 35.58 -3.64 66.67
N ASP A 347 34.27 -3.86 66.68
CA ASP A 347 33.51 -5.09 66.51
C ASP A 347 32.01 -4.76 66.29
N LYS A 348 31.33 -5.63 65.53
CA LYS A 348 29.93 -6.13 65.66
C LYS A 348 28.69 -5.22 65.87
N ARG A 349 27.79 -5.32 64.86
CA ARG A 349 26.31 -5.43 64.93
C ARG A 349 25.84 -6.49 65.98
N PRO A 350 24.55 -6.65 66.38
CA PRO A 350 23.26 -6.38 65.68
C PRO A 350 22.21 -5.68 66.60
N GLY A 351 20.94 -5.41 66.32
CA GLY A 351 19.92 -5.78 65.33
C GLY A 351 18.56 -5.18 65.79
N SER A 352 17.49 -5.49 65.03
CA SER A 352 16.03 -5.28 65.26
C SER A 352 15.40 -4.55 64.07
N GLN A 353 14.77 -5.21 63.06
CA GLN A 353 13.42 -5.84 63.03
C GLN A 353 12.32 -4.89 63.55
N MET A 354 11.48 -4.31 62.66
CA MET A 354 10.17 -4.78 62.10
C MET A 354 9.03 -4.71 63.15
N PRO A 355 7.73 -4.48 62.81
CA PRO A 355 6.96 -4.84 61.59
C PRO A 355 6.13 -3.65 61.02
N GLY A 356 5.37 -3.66 59.91
CA GLY A 356 4.68 -4.70 59.13
C GLY A 356 3.15 -4.53 59.26
N GLN A 357 2.43 -4.30 58.15
CA GLN A 357 1.01 -4.63 57.85
C GLN A 357 0.62 -4.03 56.47
N SER A 358 0.39 -4.84 55.42
CA SER A 358 -0.89 -5.45 54.94
C SER A 358 -1.85 -4.41 54.32
N THR A 359 -2.34 -4.49 53.08
CA THR A 359 -3.08 -5.60 52.42
C THR A 359 -3.12 -5.47 50.87
N PRO A 360 -3.45 -6.56 50.14
CA PRO A 360 -3.74 -6.59 48.70
C PRO A 360 -5.25 -6.86 48.37
N LEU A 361 -5.56 -6.95 47.05
CA LEU A 361 -6.81 -7.37 46.35
C LEU A 361 -7.57 -6.18 45.69
N SER A 362 -8.05 -6.25 44.44
CA SER A 362 -8.92 -7.30 43.92
C SER A 362 -8.99 -7.39 42.39
N LYS A 363 -9.33 -8.60 41.92
CA LYS A 363 -9.66 -9.00 40.54
C LYS A 363 -11.09 -8.59 40.18
N ARG A 364 -11.37 -8.38 38.89
CA ARG A 364 -12.67 -8.74 38.28
C ARG A 364 -12.49 -9.27 36.85
N LYS A 365 -12.95 -10.51 36.67
CA LYS A 365 -13.30 -11.19 35.42
C LYS A 365 -14.80 -11.54 35.51
N PHE A 366 -15.37 -11.94 34.36
CA PHE A 366 -16.72 -12.49 34.10
C PHE A 366 -17.79 -11.43 33.72
N VAL A 367 -18.67 -11.62 32.73
CA VAL A 367 -19.34 -12.83 32.20
C VAL A 367 -19.65 -12.66 30.69
N ALA A 368 -19.61 -13.77 29.94
CA ALA A 368 -20.29 -13.95 28.65
C ALA A 368 -21.70 -14.54 28.87
N ALA A 369 -22.71 -14.09 28.12
CA ALA A 369 -23.99 -14.79 28.00
C ALA A 369 -24.45 -14.80 26.54
N SER A 370 -24.73 -16.00 26.04
CA SER A 370 -25.47 -16.28 24.81
C SER A 370 -26.94 -16.59 25.16
N THR A 371 -27.75 -16.61 24.09
CA THR A 371 -29.06 -17.28 23.86
C THR A 371 -30.37 -16.51 24.10
N GLU A 372 -31.11 -16.32 23.00
CA GLU A 372 -32.56 -16.55 22.72
C GLU A 372 -33.05 -15.50 21.70
N SER A 373 -33.28 -15.83 20.41
CA SER A 373 -34.41 -16.52 19.77
C SER A 373 -35.74 -15.73 19.72
N LEU A 374 -36.26 -15.59 18.47
CA LEU A 374 -37.67 -15.46 18.00
C LEU A 374 -38.24 -14.09 17.58
N ASN A 375 -38.85 -14.15 16.38
CA ASN A 375 -39.78 -13.25 15.66
C ASN A 375 -39.18 -11.95 15.09
N ASN A 376 -39.31 -11.62 13.80
CA ASN A 376 -40.37 -11.87 12.82
C ASN A 376 -39.81 -11.79 11.39
#